data_AF-A0AB74V258-F1
#
_entry.id   AF-A0AB74V258-F1
#
_cell.length_a   1.000
_cell.length_b   1.000
_cell.length_c   1.000
_cell.angle_alpha   90.00
_cell.angle_beta   90.00
_cell.angle_gamma   90.00
#
_symmetry.space_group_name_H-M   'P 1'
#
loop_
_entity.id
_entity.type
_entity.pdbx_description
1 polymer ?
#
loop_
_entity_poly.entity_id
_entity_poly.type
_entity_poly.pdbx_seq_one_letter_code
_entity_poly.pdbx_strand_id
1 'polypeptide(L)'
;MIQNFVYVLNNGLKTKVGEYLPSVPLLQQINDPEYRPKAYQWENDGRTFTRQIDGHDTRTAHLLPDGDRIIVLQAQAHYGADNVIVLDAANELRRRIVNPYRDSKFFMAGDEFWFYGITVRGDDVILNIQVQRKLAGRSHDAVPIYEASYDPMTWDLKKIEWKPAT
;
A
#
# COMPACT_ATOMS: atom_id res chain seq x y z
N MET A 1 9.01 -0.52 -17.90
CA MET A 1 9.95 -0.43 -16.75
C MET A 1 9.64 0.87 -16.04
N ILE A 2 9.20 0.84 -14.78
CA ILE A 2 8.81 2.04 -14.02
C ILE A 2 10.10 2.80 -13.69
N GLN A 3 10.34 3.93 -14.36
CA GLN A 3 11.61 4.63 -14.23
C GLN A 3 11.61 5.74 -13.17
N ASN A 4 10.44 6.24 -12.73
CA ASN A 4 10.40 7.56 -12.08
C ASN A 4 9.64 7.65 -10.74
N PHE A 5 9.04 6.58 -10.20
CA PHE A 5 8.38 6.65 -8.88
C PHE A 5 9.41 6.59 -7.75
N VAL A 6 9.55 7.68 -7.01
CA VAL A 6 10.55 7.86 -5.94
C VAL A 6 9.94 8.44 -4.67
N TYR A 7 10.64 8.21 -3.57
CA TYR A 7 10.41 8.74 -2.24
C TYR A 7 11.26 10.01 -2.11
N VAL A 8 10.64 11.12 -1.74
CA VAL A 8 11.36 12.33 -1.35
C VAL A 8 11.49 12.31 0.17
N LEU A 9 12.72 12.37 0.65
CA LEU A 9 13.05 12.35 2.07
C LEU A 9 12.96 13.76 2.69
N ASN A 10 12.93 13.85 4.02
CA ASN A 10 12.84 15.15 4.71
C ASN A 10 13.94 16.13 4.28
N ASN A 11 15.18 15.65 4.14
CA ASN A 11 16.32 16.43 3.65
C ASN A 11 16.29 16.74 2.13
N GLY A 12 15.27 16.28 1.40
CA GLY A 12 15.09 16.56 -0.03
C GLY A 12 15.73 15.54 -0.99
N LEU A 13 16.49 14.56 -0.47
CA LEU A 13 17.02 13.47 -1.29
C LEU A 13 15.89 12.62 -1.87
N LYS A 14 16.13 12.03 -3.06
CA LYS A 14 15.19 11.14 -3.74
C LYS A 14 15.76 9.72 -3.77
N THR A 15 14.95 8.73 -3.39
CA THR A 15 15.34 7.30 -3.37
C THR A 15 14.15 6.40 -3.72
N LYS A 16 14.36 5.10 -3.95
CA LYS A 16 13.27 4.11 -4.11
C LYS A 16 13.00 3.32 -2.83
N VAL A 17 11.89 2.57 -2.80
CA VAL A 17 11.60 1.63 -1.69
C VAL A 17 12.77 0.67 -1.51
N GLY A 18 13.28 0.56 -0.28
CA GLY A 18 14.30 -0.42 0.06
C GLY A 18 15.68 -0.12 -0.53
N GLU A 19 15.86 0.99 -1.26
CA GLU A 19 17.18 1.44 -1.71
C GLU A 19 17.81 2.30 -0.61
N TYR A 20 18.97 1.85 -0.12
CA TYR A 20 19.79 2.59 0.83
C TYR A 20 20.67 3.61 0.12
N LEU A 21 20.82 4.80 0.71
CA LEU A 21 21.73 5.82 0.22
C LEU A 21 23.18 5.37 0.46
N PRO A 22 23.99 5.12 -0.59
CA PRO A 22 25.31 4.50 -0.44
C PRO A 22 26.32 5.37 0.31
N SER A 23 26.11 6.68 0.37
CA SER A 23 26.97 7.63 1.09
C SER A 23 26.60 7.82 2.56
N VAL A 24 25.55 7.17 3.06
CA VAL A 24 25.07 7.33 4.44
C VAL A 24 25.05 5.96 5.14
N PRO A 25 25.63 5.82 6.34
CA PRO A 25 25.55 4.56 7.08
C PRO A 25 24.10 4.11 7.33
N LEU A 26 23.82 2.81 7.16
CA LEU A 26 22.47 2.22 7.28
C LEU A 26 21.78 2.57 8.61
N LEU A 27 22.50 2.42 9.73
CA LEU A 27 21.97 2.72 11.07
C LEU A 27 21.56 4.18 11.22
N GLN A 28 22.25 5.10 10.53
CA GLN A 28 21.88 6.51 10.52
C GLN A 28 20.61 6.70 9.70
N GLN A 29 20.52 6.13 8.49
CA GLN A 29 19.33 6.25 7.65
C GLN A 29 18.04 5.78 8.33
N ILE A 30 18.11 4.68 9.09
CA ILE A 30 16.92 4.10 9.75
C ILE A 30 16.47 4.93 10.96
N ASN A 31 17.42 5.46 11.73
CA ASN A 31 17.13 6.13 13.00
C ASN A 31 16.95 7.65 12.87
N ASP A 32 17.49 8.26 11.82
CA ASP A 32 17.53 9.70 11.64
C ASP A 32 16.25 10.20 10.91
N PRO A 33 15.47 11.11 11.53
CA PRO A 33 14.27 11.70 10.93
C PRO A 33 14.47 12.35 9.56
N GLU A 34 15.68 12.82 9.23
CA GLU A 34 15.98 13.45 7.94
C GLU A 34 15.80 12.51 6.74
N TYR A 35 15.94 11.20 6.97
CA TYR A 35 15.80 10.16 5.94
C TYR A 35 14.43 9.49 5.94
N ARG A 36 13.46 10.01 6.71
CA ARG A 36 12.08 9.56 6.62
C ARG A 36 11.42 10.11 5.35
N PRO A 37 10.62 9.30 4.64
CA PRO A 37 9.82 9.79 3.52
C PRO A 37 8.86 10.91 3.94
N LYS A 38 8.83 11.99 3.16
CA LYS A 38 7.84 13.08 3.28
C LYS A 38 6.91 13.24 2.09
N ALA A 39 7.28 12.69 0.93
CA ALA A 39 6.47 12.75 -0.26
C ALA A 39 6.79 11.60 -1.21
N TYR A 40 5.87 11.34 -2.13
CA TYR A 40 6.08 10.54 -3.33
C TYR A 40 6.19 11.48 -4.53
N GLN A 41 7.08 11.17 -5.47
CA GLN A 41 7.21 11.90 -6.71
C GLN A 41 7.28 10.94 -7.89
N TRP A 42 6.66 11.29 -9.00
CA TRP A 42 6.85 10.61 -10.27
C TRP A 42 6.73 11.57 -11.45
N GLU A 43 7.06 11.08 -12.64
CA GLU A 43 6.95 11.84 -13.87
C GLU A 43 6.08 11.08 -14.86
N ASN A 44 5.17 11.81 -15.51
CA ASN A 44 4.41 11.31 -16.65
C ASN A 44 4.27 12.42 -17.70
N ASP A 45 4.45 12.08 -18.98
CA ASP A 45 4.39 13.02 -20.11
C ASP A 45 5.17 14.33 -19.92
N GLY A 46 6.38 14.23 -19.36
CA GLY A 46 7.26 15.39 -19.11
C GLY A 46 6.81 16.31 -17.98
N ARG A 47 5.79 15.91 -17.20
CA ARG A 47 5.31 16.62 -16.01
C ARG A 47 5.71 15.87 -14.74
N THR A 48 6.17 16.60 -13.74
CA THR A 48 6.48 16.06 -12.42
C THR A 48 5.27 16.18 -11.50
N PHE A 49 4.86 15.07 -10.91
CA PHE A 49 3.79 15.00 -9.92
C PHE A 49 4.36 14.71 -8.55
N THR A 50 3.82 15.40 -7.54
CA THR A 50 4.25 15.24 -6.15
C THR A 50 3.03 15.03 -5.26
N ARG A 51 3.10 14.01 -4.40
CA ARG A 51 2.15 13.81 -3.31
C ARG A 51 2.86 13.92 -1.98
N GLN A 52 2.43 14.84 -1.12
CA GLN A 52 2.91 14.89 0.26
C GLN A 52 2.38 13.69 1.07
N ILE A 53 3.19 13.22 2.01
CA ILE A 53 2.79 12.22 3.01
C ILE A 53 2.17 13.01 4.16
N ASP A 54 0.85 13.05 4.17
CA ASP A 54 0.10 13.75 5.21
C ASP A 54 0.17 12.94 6.52
N GLY A 55 1.03 13.36 7.44
CA GLY A 55 1.12 12.82 8.80
C GLY A 55 1.30 11.29 8.89
N HIS A 56 0.74 10.69 9.95
CA HIS A 56 0.82 9.24 10.21
C HIS A 56 -0.17 8.41 9.38
N ASP A 57 -0.93 9.06 8.49
CA ASP A 57 -2.08 8.44 7.82
C ASP A 57 -1.69 7.66 6.58
N THR A 58 -0.60 8.01 5.91
CA THR A 58 -0.11 7.25 4.75
C THR A 58 0.97 6.26 5.16
N ARG A 59 0.79 4.99 4.81
CA ARG A 59 1.76 3.92 5.08
C ARG A 59 2.68 3.67 3.88
N THR A 60 2.12 3.56 2.68
CA THR A 60 2.87 3.41 1.44
C THR A 60 2.04 3.87 0.25
N ALA A 61 2.68 4.10 -0.89
CA ALA A 61 2.02 4.33 -2.16
C ALA A 61 2.81 3.71 -3.32
N HIS A 62 2.11 3.39 -4.40
CA HIS A 62 2.72 2.85 -5.63
C HIS A 62 2.09 3.50 -6.86
N LEU A 63 2.91 3.75 -7.88
CA LEU A 63 2.44 4.17 -9.20
C LEU A 63 1.72 3.02 -9.89
N LEU A 64 0.54 3.32 -10.46
CA LEU A 64 -0.19 2.38 -11.29
C LEU A 64 0.41 2.31 -12.70
N PRO A 65 0.14 1.23 -13.46
CA PRO A 65 0.74 1.02 -14.78
C PRO A 65 0.43 2.10 -15.82
N ASP A 66 -0.65 2.87 -15.63
CA ASP A 66 -1.01 3.97 -16.52
C ASP A 66 -0.14 5.23 -16.37
N GLY A 67 0.65 5.33 -15.30
CA GLY A 67 1.53 6.48 -15.03
C GLY A 67 0.83 7.73 -14.47
N ASP A 68 -0.50 7.76 -14.45
CA ASP A 68 -1.29 8.93 -14.03
C ASP A 68 -1.90 8.78 -12.65
N ARG A 69 -2.00 7.56 -12.14
CA ARG A 69 -2.64 7.28 -10.86
C ARG A 69 -1.69 6.59 -9.92
N ILE A 70 -1.90 6.82 -8.63
CA ILE A 70 -1.23 6.10 -7.56
C ILE A 70 -2.26 5.38 -6.70
N ILE A 71 -1.88 4.24 -6.17
CA ILE A 71 -2.59 3.57 -5.11
C ILE A 71 -1.89 3.87 -3.78
N VAL A 72 -2.67 4.18 -2.74
CA VAL A 72 -2.17 4.57 -1.43
C VAL A 72 -2.75 3.64 -0.36
N LEU A 73 -1.88 3.08 0.47
CA LEU A 73 -2.24 2.39 1.70
C LEU A 73 -2.25 3.40 2.84
N GLN A 74 -3.38 3.50 3.53
CA GLN A 74 -3.57 4.37 4.68
C GLN A 74 -3.52 3.58 5.99
N ALA A 75 -3.34 4.28 7.12
CA ALA A 75 -3.30 3.67 8.44
C ALA A 75 -4.66 3.07 8.84
N GLN A 76 -4.68 1.77 9.14
CA GLN A 76 -5.91 1.08 9.54
C GLN A 76 -6.58 1.70 10.78
N ALA A 77 -5.79 2.27 11.71
CA ALA A 77 -6.31 2.85 12.95
C ALA A 77 -7.28 4.01 12.69
N HIS A 78 -7.16 4.69 11.54
CA HIS A 78 -8.00 5.83 11.18
C HIS A 78 -9.03 5.47 10.08
N TYR A 79 -8.69 4.55 9.18
CA TYR A 79 -9.52 4.25 7.99
C TYR A 79 -10.15 2.85 7.99
N GLY A 80 -9.90 2.02 9.00
CA GLY A 80 -10.48 0.69 9.14
C GLY A 80 -10.06 -0.28 8.03
N ALA A 81 -11.01 -1.13 7.61
CA ALA A 81 -10.79 -2.20 6.63
C ALA A 81 -10.59 -1.70 5.19
N ASP A 82 -11.15 -0.53 4.86
CA ASP A 82 -11.16 0.06 3.51
C ASP A 82 -10.07 1.15 3.40
N ASN A 83 -8.91 0.88 4.00
CA ASN A 83 -7.79 1.81 4.13
C ASN A 83 -6.94 1.93 2.86
N VAL A 84 -7.48 1.63 1.68
CA VAL A 84 -6.78 1.77 0.40
C VAL A 84 -7.56 2.70 -0.51
N ILE A 85 -6.87 3.66 -1.10
CA ILE A 85 -7.44 4.64 -2.04
C ILE A 85 -6.61 4.73 -3.32
N VAL A 86 -7.24 5.23 -4.37
CA VAL A 86 -6.62 5.60 -5.64
C VAL A 86 -6.74 7.10 -5.80
N LEU A 87 -5.60 7.73 -6.02
CA LEU A 87 -5.50 9.15 -6.33
C LEU A 87 -5.01 9.30 -7.76
N ASP A 88 -5.41 10.40 -8.39
CA ASP A 88 -4.80 10.81 -9.65
C ASP A 88 -3.57 11.70 -9.45
N ALA A 89 -3.02 12.18 -10.55
CA ALA A 89 -1.86 13.05 -10.61
C ALA A 89 -2.08 14.43 -9.95
N ALA A 90 -3.33 14.86 -9.78
CA ALA A 90 -3.70 16.08 -9.05
C ALA A 90 -3.92 15.83 -7.54
N ASN A 91 -3.67 14.60 -7.07
CA ASN A 91 -3.99 14.12 -5.71
C ASN A 91 -5.50 14.08 -5.39
N GLU A 92 -6.36 14.07 -6.41
CA GLU A 92 -7.80 13.93 -6.23
C GLU A 92 -8.19 12.47 -5.99
N LEU A 93 -9.10 12.24 -5.04
CA LEU A 93 -9.64 10.91 -4.77
C LEU A 93 -10.47 10.43 -5.96
N ARG A 94 -10.00 9.37 -6.63
CA ARG A 94 -10.72 8.71 -7.72
C ARG A 94 -11.50 7.50 -7.23
N ARG A 95 -10.99 6.79 -6.22
CA ARG A 95 -11.64 5.58 -5.68
C ARG A 95 -11.18 5.27 -4.26
N ARG A 96 -12.09 4.74 -3.44
CA ARG A 96 -11.76 3.97 -2.23
C ARG A 96 -12.01 2.49 -2.51
N ILE A 97 -11.06 1.64 -2.15
CA ILE A 97 -11.17 0.19 -2.37
C ILE A 97 -11.86 -0.42 -1.15
N VAL A 98 -13.04 -1.00 -1.38
CA VAL A 98 -13.75 -1.78 -0.37
C VAL A 98 -13.07 -3.13 -0.23
N ASN A 99 -12.77 -3.53 1.00
CA ASN A 99 -12.10 -4.79 1.26
C ASN A 99 -13.03 -5.98 0.99
N PRO A 100 -12.74 -6.81 -0.03
CA PRO A 100 -13.67 -7.81 -0.51
C PRO A 100 -13.69 -9.06 0.37
N TYR A 101 -12.86 -9.10 1.43
CA TYR A 101 -12.78 -10.25 2.33
C TYR A 101 -14.12 -10.59 2.96
N ARG A 102 -14.89 -9.57 3.37
CA ARG A 102 -16.20 -9.72 4.01
C ARG A 102 -17.17 -10.55 3.18
N ASP A 103 -17.17 -10.36 1.87
CA ASP A 103 -18.07 -11.01 0.94
C ASP A 103 -17.48 -12.30 0.34
N SER A 104 -16.28 -12.68 0.80
CA SER A 104 -15.59 -13.88 0.34
C SER A 104 -16.05 -15.12 1.10
N LYS A 105 -15.86 -16.30 0.47
CA LYS A 105 -16.07 -17.61 1.10
C LYS A 105 -15.16 -17.88 2.31
N PHE A 106 -14.15 -17.06 2.55
CA PHE A 106 -13.18 -17.25 3.62
C PHE A 106 -13.56 -16.56 4.92
N PHE A 107 -14.52 -15.63 4.86
CA PHE A 107 -14.96 -14.83 6.00
C PHE A 107 -15.63 -15.71 7.06
N MET A 108 -15.30 -15.46 8.32
CA MET A 108 -15.99 -16.01 9.47
C MET A 108 -16.53 -14.87 10.35
N ALA A 109 -17.71 -15.08 10.93
CA ALA A 109 -18.31 -14.10 11.82
C ALA A 109 -17.37 -13.78 12.99
N GLY A 110 -17.09 -12.49 13.19
CA GLY A 110 -16.17 -12.01 14.22
C GLY A 110 -14.73 -11.79 13.74
N ASP A 111 -14.42 -12.06 12.47
CA ASP A 111 -13.12 -11.69 11.90
C ASP A 111 -12.94 -10.16 11.85
N GLU A 112 -11.79 -9.70 12.33
CA GLU A 112 -11.28 -8.35 12.08
C GLU A 112 -10.28 -8.41 10.92
N PHE A 113 -10.32 -7.45 10.00
CA PHE A 113 -9.49 -7.50 8.79
C PHE A 113 -9.20 -6.12 8.22
N TRP A 114 -8.07 -5.99 7.54
CA TRP A 114 -7.61 -4.75 6.90
C TRP A 114 -6.61 -5.04 5.80
N PHE A 115 -6.41 -4.08 4.88
CA PHE A 115 -5.27 -4.15 3.98
C PHE A 115 -3.99 -3.75 4.71
N TYR A 116 -2.91 -4.49 4.51
CA TYR A 116 -1.61 -4.21 5.14
C TYR A 116 -0.46 -4.05 4.15
N GLY A 117 -0.66 -4.38 2.87
CA GLY A 117 0.39 -4.28 1.86
C GLY A 117 -0.16 -4.15 0.45
N ILE A 118 0.57 -3.41 -0.39
CA ILE A 118 0.27 -3.23 -1.80
C ILE A 118 1.42 -3.81 -2.61
N THR A 119 1.10 -4.45 -3.73
CA THR A 119 2.08 -4.83 -4.74
C THR A 119 1.50 -4.54 -6.12
N VAL A 120 2.22 -3.76 -6.92
CA VAL A 120 1.87 -3.48 -8.32
C VAL A 120 2.86 -4.22 -9.20
N ARG A 121 2.37 -5.12 -10.06
CA ARG A 121 3.19 -5.97 -10.94
C ARG A 121 2.54 -6.07 -12.31
N GLY A 122 3.14 -5.42 -13.32
CA GLY A 122 2.61 -5.46 -14.69
C GLY A 122 1.15 -5.04 -14.71
N ASP A 123 0.28 -5.96 -15.12
CA ASP A 123 -1.16 -5.73 -15.28
C ASP A 123 -2.01 -6.15 -14.06
N ASP A 124 -1.38 -6.28 -12.89
CA ASP A 124 -2.04 -6.66 -11.65
C ASP A 124 -1.69 -5.72 -10.48
N VAL A 125 -2.72 -5.40 -9.70
CA VAL A 125 -2.59 -4.84 -8.36
C VAL A 125 -2.99 -5.91 -7.36
N ILE A 126 -2.08 -6.24 -6.45
CA ILE A 126 -2.30 -7.20 -5.36
C ILE A 126 -2.37 -6.43 -4.05
N LEU A 127 -3.51 -6.56 -3.36
CA LEU A 127 -3.71 -6.03 -2.01
C LEU A 127 -3.68 -7.18 -1.02
N ASN A 128 -2.72 -7.13 -0.10
CA ASN A 128 -2.61 -8.11 0.95
C ASN A 128 -3.54 -7.74 2.10
N ILE A 129 -4.34 -8.69 2.54
CA ILE A 129 -5.34 -8.58 3.60
C ILE A 129 -4.86 -9.40 4.79
N GLN A 130 -4.71 -8.74 5.93
CA GLN A 130 -4.45 -9.40 7.20
C GLN A 130 -5.77 -9.57 7.91
N VAL A 131 -5.99 -10.76 8.48
CA VAL A 131 -7.17 -11.08 9.25
C VAL A 131 -6.74 -11.48 10.65
N GLN A 132 -7.45 -11.00 11.66
CA GLN A 132 -7.36 -11.46 13.03
C GLN A 132 -8.63 -12.24 13.36
N ARG A 133 -8.46 -13.55 13.61
CA ARG A 133 -9.55 -14.49 13.85
C ARG A 133 -9.48 -15.07 15.24
N LYS A 134 -10.51 -14.81 16.04
CA LYS A 134 -10.68 -15.46 17.33
C LYS A 134 -11.09 -16.92 17.14
N LEU A 135 -10.30 -17.83 17.69
CA LEU A 135 -10.58 -19.26 17.66
C LEU A 135 -11.28 -19.68 18.96
N ALA A 136 -12.49 -20.22 18.85
CA ALA A 136 -13.25 -20.67 20.01
C ALA A 136 -12.46 -21.69 20.84
N GLY A 137 -12.34 -21.45 22.14
CA GLY A 137 -11.60 -22.31 23.07
C GLY A 137 -10.07 -22.29 22.93
N ARG A 138 -9.50 -21.35 22.17
CA ARG A 138 -8.05 -21.14 22.08
C ARG A 138 -7.63 -19.85 22.78
N SER A 139 -6.42 -19.85 23.33
CA SER A 139 -5.79 -18.69 23.96
C SER A 139 -5.15 -17.71 22.97
N HIS A 140 -5.11 -18.06 21.69
CA HIS A 140 -4.47 -17.29 20.63
C HIS A 140 -5.42 -17.14 19.43
N ASP A 141 -5.22 -16.03 18.71
CA ASP A 141 -5.92 -15.76 17.46
C ASP A 141 -5.16 -16.40 16.29
N ALA A 142 -5.90 -16.81 15.26
CA ALA A 142 -5.31 -17.10 13.96
C ALA A 142 -5.13 -15.79 13.19
N VAL A 143 -4.00 -15.66 12.48
CA VAL A 143 -3.65 -14.46 11.72
C VAL A 143 -3.46 -14.78 10.23
N PRO A 144 -4.47 -15.31 9.52
CA PRO A 144 -4.31 -15.68 8.12
C PRO A 144 -4.13 -14.44 7.24
N ILE A 145 -3.37 -14.62 6.17
CA ILE A 145 -3.08 -13.60 5.17
C ILE A 145 -3.76 -14.01 3.87
N TYR A 146 -4.41 -13.06 3.20
CA TYR A 146 -5.00 -13.26 1.90
C TYR A 146 -4.46 -12.24 0.90
N GLU A 147 -4.45 -12.60 -0.38
CA GLU A 147 -4.15 -11.71 -1.48
C GLU A 147 -5.40 -11.50 -2.32
N ALA A 148 -5.83 -10.24 -2.47
CA ALA A 148 -6.85 -9.84 -3.42
C ALA A 148 -6.17 -9.24 -4.66
N SER A 149 -6.40 -9.85 -5.82
CA SER A 149 -5.84 -9.41 -7.11
C SER A 149 -6.91 -8.65 -7.90
N TYR A 150 -6.53 -7.50 -8.44
CA TYR A 150 -7.38 -6.59 -9.17
C TYR A 150 -6.79 -6.25 -10.54
N ASP A 151 -7.67 -5.98 -11.48
CA ASP A 151 -7.33 -5.26 -12.70
C ASP A 151 -7.04 -3.78 -12.37
N PRO A 152 -5.87 -3.22 -12.72
CA PRO A 152 -5.48 -1.85 -12.35
C PRO A 152 -6.30 -0.75 -13.04
N MET A 153 -6.98 -1.07 -14.15
CA MET A 153 -7.72 -0.09 -14.93
C MET A 153 -9.17 -0.01 -14.45
N THR A 154 -9.81 -1.17 -14.33
CA THR A 154 -11.23 -1.30 -13.97
C THR A 154 -11.46 -1.42 -12.46
N TRP A 155 -10.47 -1.90 -11.72
CA TRP A 155 -10.59 -2.32 -10.32
C TRP A 155 -11.54 -3.50 -10.11
N ASP A 156 -11.80 -4.28 -11.15
CA ASP A 156 -12.53 -5.53 -11.02
C ASP A 156 -11.69 -6.54 -10.24
N LEU A 157 -12.31 -7.14 -9.22
CA LEU A 157 -11.70 -8.19 -8.42
C LEU A 157 -11.54 -9.45 -9.29
N LYS A 158 -10.30 -9.86 -9.54
CA LYS A 158 -9.98 -11.09 -10.27
C LYS A 158 -10.11 -12.31 -9.38
N LYS A 159 -9.50 -12.26 -8.18
CA LYS A 159 -9.52 -13.36 -7.21
C LYS A 159 -9.13 -12.92 -5.81
N ILE A 160 -9.53 -13.73 -4.82
CA ILE A 160 -8.98 -13.72 -3.45
C ILE A 160 -8.40 -15.09 -3.16
N GLU A 161 -7.16 -15.15 -2.68
CA GLU A 161 -6.50 -16.40 -2.32
C GLU A 161 -5.84 -16.32 -0.95
N TRP A 162 -5.80 -17.46 -0.25
CA TRP A 162 -5.08 -17.58 1.01
C TRP A 162 -3.58 -17.74 0.74
N LYS A 163 -2.76 -16.92 1.40
CA LYS A 163 -1.30 -17.07 1.42
C LYS A 163 -0.90 -17.79 2.72
N PRO A 164 -0.47 -19.06 2.67
CA PRO A 164 0.15 -19.68 3.84
C PRO A 164 1.40 -18.89 4.22
N ALA A 165 1.60 -18.64 5.52
CA ALA A 165 2.83 -18.05 6.01
C ALA A 165 4.00 -18.98 5.67
N THR A 166 4.96 -18.49 4.89
CA THR A 166 6.26 -19.13 4.65
C THR A 166 7.22 -18.85 5.78
#